data_AF-A0A495VUH5-F1
#
_entry.id   AF-A0A495VUH5-F1
#
_cell.length_a   1.000
_cell.length_b   1.000
_cell.length_c   1.000
_cell.angle_alpha   90.00
_cell.angle_beta   90.00
_cell.angle_gamma   90.00
#
_symmetry.space_group_name_H-M   'P 1'
#
loop_
_entity.id
_entity.type
_entity.pdbx_description
1 polymer ?
#
loop_
_entity_poly.entity_id
_entity_poly.type
_entity_poly.pdbx_seq_one_letter_code
_entity_poly.pdbx_strand_id
1 'polypeptide(L)'
;MTVLAQRMRAQRLSWRASTLDELLDSVLALQAQDVPALRLAARARGVESLDGDVVRTWAMRGTLHLLRREDLWVVGLLGPVFAAAGRRRREQLGLTDDLCARALPALREVLTGPLDRAAVVARLAEVGVVLDPKSQAPAHLLAFAAHHGVLCRGLDDTYRLLGDVPEPGTADRLWRRYRRAYGPAGVDDFAAWSGLPKRLLRDLPEVAHDPAEPVGAVRMLGHFDTYLLGYRDRSLALEPGFAPLVQTGGGFLTPHVVVDGRVVATWRRAGDGFEVRPFGDRPDLRREAADLGRFLGVGADLTWR
;
A
#
# COMPACT_ATOMS: atom_id res chain seq x y z
N MET A 1 1.66 -26.11 -13.19
CA MET A 1 2.21 -24.97 -12.43
C MET A 1 1.77 -23.69 -13.08
N THR A 2 1.14 -22.77 -12.35
CA THR A 2 0.73 -21.46 -12.90
C THR A 2 1.44 -20.33 -12.16
N VAL A 3 1.95 -19.35 -12.91
CA VAL A 3 2.58 -18.13 -12.34
C VAL A 3 1.61 -17.42 -11.39
N LEU A 4 0.32 -17.44 -11.70
CA LEU A 4 -0.74 -16.85 -10.88
C LEU A 4 -0.91 -17.54 -9.52
N ALA A 5 -0.83 -18.89 -9.47
CA ALA A 5 -0.86 -19.62 -8.21
C ALA A 5 0.38 -19.33 -7.34
N GLN A 6 1.55 -19.17 -7.95
CA GLN A 6 2.79 -18.78 -7.24
C GLN A 6 2.61 -17.41 -6.58
N ARG A 7 2.09 -16.43 -7.34
CA ARG A 7 1.78 -15.09 -6.81
C ARG A 7 0.75 -15.14 -5.69
N MET A 8 -0.32 -15.92 -5.82
CA MET A 8 -1.30 -16.07 -4.75
C MET A 8 -0.70 -16.68 -3.48
N ARG A 9 0.19 -17.68 -3.62
CA ARG A 9 0.87 -18.31 -2.47
C ARG A 9 1.81 -17.33 -1.80
N ALA A 10 2.68 -16.69 -2.57
CA ALA A 10 3.65 -15.69 -2.09
C ALA A 10 2.99 -14.52 -1.36
N GLN A 11 1.80 -14.12 -1.80
CA GLN A 11 1.04 -13.03 -1.19
C GLN A 11 0.02 -13.46 -0.14
N ARG A 12 0.08 -14.71 0.32
CA ARG A 12 -0.80 -15.26 1.37
C ARG A 12 -2.29 -15.25 1.02
N LEU A 13 -2.62 -15.31 -0.28
CA LEU A 13 -3.98 -15.36 -0.78
C LEU A 13 -4.49 -16.81 -0.93
N SER A 14 -3.63 -17.78 -1.22
CA SER A 14 -4.02 -19.21 -1.21
C SER A 14 -3.72 -19.89 0.13
N TRP A 15 -2.65 -19.49 0.82
CA TRP A 15 -2.35 -19.87 2.20
C TRP A 15 -2.32 -18.63 3.09
N ARG A 16 -3.31 -18.51 3.97
CA ARG A 16 -3.49 -17.33 4.83
C ARG A 16 -2.43 -17.30 5.93
N ALA A 17 -1.97 -16.10 6.25
CA ALA A 17 -1.10 -15.83 7.39
C ALA A 17 -1.89 -15.93 8.69
N SER A 18 -1.19 -16.25 9.78
CA SER A 18 -1.77 -16.31 11.13
C SER A 18 -1.56 -15.02 11.92
N THR A 19 -0.56 -14.21 11.54
CA THR A 19 -0.23 -12.95 12.21
C THR A 19 0.04 -11.83 11.20
N LEU A 20 -0.08 -10.59 11.68
CA LEU A 20 0.28 -9.41 10.88
C LEU A 20 1.77 -9.40 10.51
N ASP A 21 2.64 -9.85 11.44
CA ASP A 21 4.08 -9.94 11.18
C ASP A 21 4.39 -10.93 10.06
N GLU A 22 3.81 -12.14 10.07
CA GLU A 22 3.98 -13.13 9.00
C GLU A 22 3.51 -12.58 7.66
N LEU A 23 2.36 -11.88 7.66
CA LEU A 23 1.83 -11.23 6.47
C LEU A 23 2.81 -10.19 5.91
N LEU A 24 3.24 -9.23 6.74
CA LEU A 24 4.14 -8.17 6.31
C LEU A 24 5.55 -8.69 6.00
N ASP A 25 6.01 -9.79 6.62
CA ASP A 25 7.23 -10.49 6.19
C ASP A 25 7.09 -11.03 4.76
N SER A 26 5.90 -11.50 4.40
CA SER A 26 5.60 -12.07 3.09
C SER A 26 5.50 -11.01 1.99
N VAL A 27 4.78 -9.91 2.23
CA VAL A 27 4.46 -8.91 1.20
C VAL A 27 5.21 -7.58 1.31
N LEU A 28 6.10 -7.47 2.31
CA LEU A 28 6.81 -6.26 2.75
C LEU A 28 5.89 -5.18 3.34
N ALA A 29 4.84 -4.80 2.61
CA ALA A 29 3.93 -3.74 3.01
C ALA A 29 2.55 -3.89 2.38
N LEU A 30 1.55 -3.28 3.01
CA LEU A 30 0.23 -3.09 2.44
C LEU A 30 -0.02 -1.61 2.15
N GLN A 31 -0.65 -1.28 1.03
CA GLN A 31 -1.03 0.10 0.74
C GLN A 31 -2.06 0.59 1.77
N ALA A 32 -1.78 1.74 2.37
CA ALA A 32 -2.47 2.28 3.54
C ALA A 32 -2.95 3.72 3.32
N GLN A 33 -3.18 4.13 2.08
CA GLN A 33 -3.78 5.43 1.78
C GLN A 33 -5.19 5.53 2.37
N ASP A 34 -5.94 4.43 2.31
CA ASP A 34 -7.27 4.25 2.88
C ASP A 34 -7.24 3.10 3.90
N VAL A 35 -7.63 3.37 5.14
CA VAL A 35 -7.55 2.40 6.25
C VAL A 35 -8.57 1.27 6.11
N PRO A 36 -9.83 1.51 5.69
CA PRO A 36 -10.76 0.43 5.36
C PRO A 36 -10.21 -0.56 4.30
N ALA A 37 -9.62 -0.06 3.21
CA ALA A 37 -8.98 -0.91 2.20
C ALA A 37 -7.78 -1.70 2.73
N LEU A 38 -6.93 -1.06 3.55
CA LEU A 38 -5.83 -1.74 4.25
C LEU A 38 -6.34 -2.92 5.07
N ARG A 39 -7.43 -2.72 5.83
CA ARG A 39 -8.07 -3.77 6.64
C ARG A 39 -8.61 -4.91 5.76
N LEU A 40 -9.25 -4.60 4.63
CA LEU A 40 -9.70 -5.61 3.67
C LEU A 40 -8.53 -6.41 3.07
N ALA A 41 -7.41 -5.76 2.75
CA ALA A 41 -6.22 -6.42 2.21
C ALA A 41 -5.57 -7.36 3.23
N ALA A 42 -5.51 -6.97 4.50
CA ALA A 42 -5.06 -7.83 5.60
C ALA A 42 -6.00 -9.03 5.80
N ARG A 43 -7.31 -8.78 5.82
CA ARG A 43 -8.34 -9.81 5.99
C ARG A 43 -8.29 -10.85 4.88
N ALA A 44 -8.17 -10.44 3.62
CA ALA A 44 -8.05 -11.37 2.50
C ALA A 44 -6.88 -12.38 2.67
N ARG A 45 -5.89 -12.02 3.50
CA ARG A 45 -4.69 -12.81 3.81
C ARG A 45 -4.71 -13.44 5.20
N GLY A 46 -5.84 -13.39 5.93
CA GLY A 46 -6.04 -14.09 7.20
C GLY A 46 -5.91 -13.24 8.46
N VAL A 47 -5.57 -11.96 8.33
CA VAL A 47 -5.27 -11.09 9.47
C VAL A 47 -6.45 -10.16 9.75
N GLU A 48 -7.09 -10.29 10.91
CA GLU A 48 -8.24 -9.45 11.30
C GLU A 48 -7.83 -8.20 12.11
N SER A 49 -6.80 -8.29 12.95
CA SER A 49 -6.25 -7.15 13.71
C SER A 49 -4.98 -6.59 13.08
N LEU A 50 -4.84 -5.26 13.13
CA LEU A 50 -3.64 -4.54 12.70
C LEU A 50 -2.70 -4.18 13.87
N ASP A 51 -2.94 -4.75 15.06
CA ASP A 51 -2.11 -4.53 16.23
C ASP A 51 -0.72 -5.17 16.05
N GLY A 52 0.31 -4.49 16.55
CA GLY A 52 1.70 -4.94 16.48
C GLY A 52 2.68 -3.78 16.36
N ASP A 53 3.97 -4.08 16.26
CA ASP A 53 5.01 -3.07 16.03
C ASP A 53 5.09 -2.70 14.54
N VAL A 54 4.06 -1.99 14.10
CA VAL A 54 3.88 -1.55 12.71
C VAL A 54 3.77 -0.04 12.63
N VAL A 55 4.18 0.49 11.48
CA VAL A 55 4.20 1.91 11.19
C VAL A 55 3.52 2.14 9.85
N ARG A 56 2.57 3.07 9.83
CA ARG A 56 1.97 3.60 8.61
C ARG A 56 2.69 4.89 8.21
N THR A 57 3.45 4.86 7.12
CA THR A 57 4.20 6.03 6.61
C THR A 57 4.35 5.99 5.09
N TRP A 58 4.96 7.03 4.51
CA TRP A 58 5.14 7.15 3.07
C TRP A 58 6.33 6.32 2.60
N ALA A 59 6.08 5.41 1.65
CA ALA A 59 7.09 4.51 1.09
C ALA A 59 6.96 4.40 -0.44
N MET A 60 6.63 3.22 -0.96
CA MET A 60 6.55 2.95 -2.40
C MET A 60 5.66 3.96 -3.12
N ARG A 61 6.16 4.48 -4.25
CA ARG A 61 5.48 5.48 -5.10
C ARG A 61 5.11 6.78 -4.37
N GLY A 62 5.73 7.07 -3.22
CA GLY A 62 5.40 8.21 -2.38
C GLY A 62 4.00 8.13 -1.77
N THR A 63 3.48 6.92 -1.53
CA THR A 63 2.15 6.70 -0.94
C THR A 63 2.24 6.04 0.44
N LEU A 64 1.18 6.18 1.24
CA LEU A 64 1.10 5.58 2.57
C LEU A 64 1.08 4.05 2.49
N HIS A 65 1.90 3.41 3.30
CA HIS A 65 2.01 1.96 3.45
C HIS A 65 2.11 1.57 4.93
N LEU A 66 1.53 0.43 5.30
CA LEU A 66 1.75 -0.21 6.59
C LEU A 66 2.97 -1.15 6.47
N LEU A 67 3.96 -0.94 7.34
CA LEU A 67 5.25 -1.62 7.36
C LEU A 67 5.54 -2.11 8.77
N ARG A 68 6.37 -3.14 8.90
CA ARG A 68 6.99 -3.49 10.18
C ARG A 68 8.01 -2.42 10.56
N ARG A 69 8.20 -2.15 11.85
CA ARG A 69 9.21 -1.17 12.31
C ARG A 69 10.61 -1.49 11.79
N GLU A 70 10.99 -2.77 11.81
CA GLU A 70 12.28 -3.23 11.27
C GLU A 70 12.44 -3.00 9.77
N ASP A 71 11.34 -2.86 9.03
CA ASP A 71 11.34 -2.66 7.58
C ASP A 71 11.40 -1.17 7.18
N LEU A 72 11.48 -0.24 8.14
CA LEU A 72 11.54 1.20 7.88
C LEU A 72 12.83 1.66 7.18
N TRP A 73 13.82 0.79 7.01
CA TRP A 73 14.96 1.01 6.10
C TRP A 73 14.51 1.39 4.67
N VAL A 74 13.29 1.01 4.26
CA VAL A 74 12.71 1.40 2.96
C VAL A 74 12.49 2.91 2.85
N VAL A 75 12.24 3.60 3.97
CA VAL A 75 12.02 5.06 3.99
C VAL A 75 13.32 5.77 3.65
N GLY A 76 14.46 5.33 4.20
CA GLY A 76 15.77 5.89 3.86
C GLY A 76 16.17 5.66 2.39
N LEU A 77 15.74 4.54 1.80
CA LEU A 77 15.99 4.24 0.38
C LEU A 77 15.10 5.04 -0.58
N LEU A 78 13.80 5.11 -0.29
CA LEU A 78 12.79 5.67 -1.19
C LEU A 78 12.51 7.16 -0.95
N GLY A 79 12.67 7.61 0.29
CA GLY A 79 12.41 8.97 0.74
C GLY A 79 13.12 10.04 -0.10
N PRO A 80 14.45 9.94 -0.32
CA PRO A 80 15.18 10.91 -1.15
C PRO A 80 14.63 11.04 -2.57
N VAL A 81 14.16 9.93 -3.17
CA VAL A 81 13.61 9.90 -4.53
C VAL A 81 12.31 10.72 -4.59
N PHE A 82 11.39 10.48 -3.65
CA PHE A 82 10.09 11.15 -3.65
C PHE A 82 10.16 12.58 -3.09
N ALA A 83 11.08 12.85 -2.17
CA ALA A 83 11.43 14.20 -1.77
C ALA A 83 11.90 15.01 -2.97
N ALA A 84 12.85 14.50 -3.77
CA ALA A 84 13.33 15.17 -4.97
C ALA A 84 12.21 15.39 -6.00
N ALA A 85 11.40 14.36 -6.28
CA ALA A 85 10.29 14.44 -7.23
C ALA A 85 9.26 15.52 -6.86
N GLY A 86 9.00 15.72 -5.57
CA GLY A 86 8.07 16.75 -5.08
C GLY A 86 8.61 18.18 -5.03
N ARG A 87 9.90 18.41 -5.33
CA ARG A 87 10.58 19.72 -5.11
C ARG A 87 9.86 20.88 -5.81
N ARG A 88 9.64 20.78 -7.12
CA ARG A 88 8.97 21.83 -7.90
C ARG A 88 7.58 22.18 -7.35
N ARG A 89 6.81 21.16 -6.94
CA ARG A 89 5.46 21.39 -6.39
C ARG A 89 5.51 22.08 -5.03
N ARG A 90 6.50 21.74 -4.20
CA ARG A 90 6.74 22.42 -2.92
C ARG A 90 7.10 23.90 -3.13
N GLU A 91 8.01 24.19 -4.07
CA GLU A 91 8.36 25.58 -4.42
C GLU A 91 7.13 26.41 -4.85
N GLN A 92 6.26 25.84 -5.70
CA GLN A 92 5.00 26.49 -6.13
C GLN A 92 4.03 26.77 -4.97
N LEU A 93 4.16 26.03 -3.86
CA LEU A 93 3.36 26.19 -2.65
C LEU A 93 4.05 27.08 -1.60
N GLY A 94 5.17 27.73 -1.95
CA GLY A 94 5.95 28.56 -1.03
C GLY A 94 6.82 27.78 -0.05
N LEU A 95 6.93 26.46 -0.20
CA LEU A 95 7.78 25.61 0.63
C LEU A 95 9.18 25.54 0.02
N THR A 96 10.00 26.57 0.28
CA THR A 96 11.41 26.60 -0.15
C THR A 96 12.22 25.50 0.52
N ASP A 97 13.38 25.17 -0.04
CA ASP A 97 14.29 24.18 0.56
C ASP A 97 14.73 24.61 1.97
N ASP A 98 14.98 25.90 2.20
CA ASP A 98 15.29 26.46 3.54
C ASP A 98 14.13 26.32 4.53
N LEU A 99 12.89 26.60 4.10
CA LEU A 99 11.72 26.43 4.94
C LEU A 99 11.54 24.96 5.30
N CYS A 100 11.66 24.07 4.32
CA CYS A 100 11.59 22.62 4.53
C CYS A 100 12.68 22.14 5.50
N ALA A 101 13.91 22.63 5.36
CA ALA A 101 15.03 22.28 6.24
C ALA A 101 14.79 22.72 7.69
N ARG A 102 14.24 23.93 7.92
CA ARG A 102 13.85 24.41 9.26
C ARG A 102 12.63 23.67 9.83
N ALA A 103 11.71 23.24 8.97
CA ALA A 103 10.51 22.54 9.39
C ALA A 103 10.77 21.14 9.95
N LEU A 104 11.82 20.44 9.50
CA LEU A 104 12.14 19.10 10.01
C LEU A 104 12.45 19.07 11.52
N PRO A 105 13.37 19.88 12.08
CA PRO A 105 13.57 19.95 13.52
C PRO A 105 12.35 20.53 14.25
N ALA A 106 11.66 21.54 13.69
CA ALA A 106 10.44 22.09 14.29
C ALA A 106 9.34 21.02 14.45
N LEU A 107 9.16 20.14 13.44
CA LEU A 107 8.23 19.02 13.54
C LEU A 107 8.61 18.03 14.65
N ARG A 108 9.90 17.80 14.88
CA ARG A 108 10.36 16.95 15.99
C ARG A 108 10.05 17.55 17.35
N GLU A 109 10.14 18.88 17.47
CA GLU A 109 9.81 19.62 18.68
C GLU A 109 8.30 19.61 18.98
N VAL A 110 7.46 19.87 17.98
CA VAL A 110 6.02 20.05 18.21
C VAL A 110 5.21 18.74 18.26
N LEU A 111 5.71 17.65 17.67
CA LEU A 111 5.04 16.35 17.69
C LEU A 111 5.33 15.57 18.98
N THR A 112 4.87 16.09 20.11
CA THR A 112 4.98 15.44 21.43
C THR A 112 3.90 14.37 21.68
N GLY A 113 2.91 14.29 20.80
CA GLY A 113 1.85 13.29 20.79
C GLY A 113 1.11 13.26 19.45
N PRO A 114 0.05 12.45 19.32
CA PRO A 114 -0.76 12.42 18.10
C PRO A 114 -1.47 13.75 17.85
N LEU A 115 -1.25 14.35 16.69
CA LEU A 115 -1.88 15.61 16.29
C LEU A 115 -2.59 15.47 14.94
N ASP A 116 -3.76 16.08 14.78
CA ASP A 116 -4.32 16.27 13.44
C ASP A 116 -3.53 17.34 12.66
N ARG A 117 -3.83 17.49 11.36
CA ARG A 117 -3.11 18.44 10.50
C ARG A 117 -3.23 19.88 10.97
N ALA A 118 -4.41 20.29 11.44
CA ALA A 118 -4.65 21.67 11.85
C ALA A 118 -3.85 21.99 13.12
N ALA A 119 -3.82 21.04 14.07
CA ALA A 119 -3.00 21.14 15.26
C ALA A 119 -1.50 21.20 14.92
N VAL A 120 -1.01 20.37 13.99
CA VAL A 120 0.40 20.46 13.55
C VAL A 120 0.71 21.83 12.96
N VAL A 121 -0.15 22.37 12.10
CA VAL A 121 0.04 23.72 11.52
C VAL A 121 0.05 24.81 12.59
N ALA A 122 -0.88 24.75 13.55
CA ALA A 122 -0.94 25.72 14.65
C ALA A 122 0.35 25.69 15.50
N ARG A 123 0.82 24.50 15.87
CA ARG A 123 2.05 24.35 16.66
C ARG A 123 3.30 24.75 15.90
N LEU A 124 3.38 24.46 14.59
CA LEU A 124 4.49 24.92 13.75
C LEU A 124 4.56 26.46 13.71
N ALA A 125 3.41 27.15 13.70
CA ALA A 125 3.38 28.61 13.74
C ALA A 125 3.93 29.17 15.08
N GLU A 126 3.69 28.50 16.20
CA GLU A 126 4.25 28.86 17.53
C GLU A 126 5.79 28.86 17.54
N VAL A 127 6.41 28.02 16.71
CA VAL A 127 7.88 27.89 16.58
C VAL A 127 8.43 28.52 15.29
N GLY A 128 7.66 29.41 14.65
CA GLY A 128 8.12 30.24 13.53
C GLY A 128 8.05 29.61 12.13
N VAL A 129 7.36 28.47 11.98
CA VAL A 129 7.06 27.86 10.67
C VAL A 129 5.58 28.10 10.33
N VAL A 130 5.31 29.22 9.65
CA VAL A 130 3.95 29.62 9.27
C VAL A 130 3.58 29.05 7.91
N LEU A 131 2.40 28.42 7.83
CA LEU A 131 1.83 27.84 6.62
C LEU A 131 0.41 28.34 6.44
N ASP A 132 -0.05 28.50 5.19
CA ASP A 132 -1.48 28.71 4.92
C ASP A 132 -2.24 27.37 5.11
N PRO A 133 -3.11 27.25 6.14
CA PRO A 133 -3.85 26.02 6.41
C PRO A 133 -4.88 25.68 5.33
N LYS A 134 -5.30 26.66 4.51
CA LYS A 134 -6.26 26.45 3.40
C LYS A 134 -5.58 26.01 2.11
N SER A 135 -4.25 26.12 2.03
CA SER A 135 -3.46 25.67 0.90
C SER A 135 -3.15 24.16 0.95
N GLN A 136 -2.49 23.67 -0.09
CA GLN A 136 -1.93 22.31 -0.11
C GLN A 136 -0.56 22.23 0.58
N ALA A 137 0.04 23.35 1.00
CA ALA A 137 1.37 23.39 1.58
C ALA A 137 1.52 22.49 2.83
N PRO A 138 0.58 22.47 3.80
CA PRO A 138 0.68 21.58 4.95
C PRO A 138 0.80 20.11 4.57
N ALA A 139 -0.03 19.63 3.64
CA ALA A 139 0.01 18.23 3.21
C ALA A 139 1.35 17.86 2.56
N HIS A 140 1.90 18.75 1.72
CA HIS A 140 3.18 18.54 1.05
C HIS A 140 4.38 18.64 1.99
N LEU A 141 4.34 19.51 3.00
CA LEU A 141 5.39 19.58 4.01
C LEU A 141 5.41 18.32 4.89
N LEU A 142 4.25 17.84 5.31
CA LEU A 142 4.16 16.64 6.14
C LEU A 142 4.59 15.39 5.37
N ALA A 143 4.25 15.29 4.07
CA ALA A 143 4.78 14.23 3.21
C ALA A 143 6.31 14.33 3.03
N PHE A 144 6.85 15.55 2.86
CA PHE A 144 8.29 15.78 2.81
C PHE A 144 8.99 15.32 4.11
N ALA A 145 8.42 15.65 5.27
CA ALA A 145 8.95 15.23 6.56
C ALA A 145 8.89 13.70 6.74
N ALA A 146 7.83 13.05 6.27
CA ALA A 146 7.73 11.59 6.27
C ALA A 146 8.83 10.94 5.39
N HIS A 147 9.11 11.50 4.21
CA HIS A 147 10.20 11.05 3.35
C HIS A 147 11.60 11.24 3.97
N HIS A 148 11.72 12.09 4.99
CA HIS A 148 12.95 12.26 5.78
C HIS A 148 12.92 11.48 7.11
N GLY A 149 11.95 10.55 7.27
CA GLY A 149 11.85 9.72 8.47
C GLY A 149 11.48 10.49 9.74
N VAL A 150 10.93 11.70 9.65
CA VAL A 150 10.59 12.51 10.83
C VAL A 150 9.29 12.04 11.46
N LEU A 151 8.27 11.80 10.64
CA LEU A 151 6.91 11.53 11.12
C LEU A 151 6.28 10.34 10.41
N CYS A 152 5.21 9.83 11.01
CA CYS A 152 4.33 8.83 10.44
C CYS A 152 2.86 9.24 10.65
N ARG A 153 1.95 8.42 10.14
CA ARG A 153 0.52 8.63 10.25
C ARG A 153 -0.14 7.48 10.98
N GLY A 154 -0.90 7.77 12.03
CA GLY A 154 -1.70 6.76 12.75
C GLY A 154 -2.81 6.18 11.88
N LEU A 155 -3.41 5.08 12.31
CA LEU A 155 -4.62 4.52 11.68
C LEU A 155 -5.86 5.42 11.90
N ASP A 156 -5.80 6.30 12.90
CA ASP A 156 -6.73 7.39 13.19
C ASP A 156 -6.44 8.68 12.38
N ASP A 157 -5.55 8.59 11.38
CA ASP A 157 -5.12 9.67 10.51
C ASP A 157 -4.37 10.84 11.17
N THR A 158 -4.03 10.73 12.46
CA THR A 158 -3.16 11.67 13.17
C THR A 158 -1.70 11.56 12.72
N TYR A 159 -0.93 12.64 12.84
CA TYR A 159 0.51 12.69 12.64
C TYR A 159 1.23 12.44 13.97
N ARG A 160 2.29 11.63 13.92
CA ARG A 160 3.06 11.19 15.09
C ARG A 160 4.55 11.24 14.76
N LEU A 161 5.39 11.51 15.75
CA LEU A 161 6.84 11.37 15.60
C LEU A 161 7.18 9.91 15.29
N LEU A 162 8.03 9.67 14.29
CA LEU A 162 8.37 8.30 13.86
C LEU A 162 9.36 7.62 14.83
N GLY A 163 10.22 8.42 15.47
CA GLY A 163 11.34 7.96 16.27
C GLY A 163 12.51 7.49 15.41
N ASP A 164 13.34 6.62 15.96
CA ASP A 164 14.50 6.07 15.25
C ASP A 164 14.07 5.17 14.08
N VAL A 165 14.74 5.34 12.95
CA VAL A 165 14.58 4.52 11.76
C VAL A 165 15.86 3.72 11.51
N PRO A 166 15.77 2.45 11.04
CA PRO A 166 16.94 1.69 10.65
C PRO A 166 17.71 2.38 9.51
N GLU A 167 18.99 2.05 9.39
CA GLU A 167 19.83 2.49 8.27
C GLU A 167 19.18 2.19 6.91
N PRO A 168 19.32 3.08 5.91
CA PRO A 168 18.75 2.88 4.58
C PRO A 168 19.15 1.54 3.97
N GLY A 169 18.18 0.80 3.44
CA GLY A 169 18.47 -0.43 2.70
C GLY A 169 18.90 -0.16 1.27
N THR A 170 19.14 -1.23 0.51
CA THR A 170 19.60 -1.16 -0.89
C THR A 170 18.50 -1.54 -1.87
N ALA A 171 18.68 -1.16 -3.15
CA ALA A 171 17.80 -1.61 -4.23
C ALA A 171 17.80 -3.15 -4.39
N ASP A 172 18.94 -3.82 -4.15
CA ASP A 172 19.04 -5.28 -4.11
C ASP A 172 18.15 -5.88 -3.01
N ARG A 173 18.24 -5.35 -1.77
CA ARG A 173 17.41 -5.81 -0.66
C ARG A 173 15.93 -5.64 -0.97
N LEU A 174 15.55 -4.48 -1.50
CA LEU A 174 14.16 -4.21 -1.89
C LEU A 174 13.70 -5.11 -3.03
N TRP A 175 14.56 -5.40 -4.00
CA TRP A 175 14.29 -6.32 -5.10
C TRP A 175 14.05 -7.75 -4.60
N ARG A 176 14.86 -8.24 -3.66
CA ARG A 176 14.64 -9.58 -3.06
C ARG A 176 13.31 -9.66 -2.32
N ARG A 177 12.96 -8.63 -1.55
CA ARG A 177 11.64 -8.55 -0.88
C ARG A 177 10.50 -8.50 -1.89
N TYR A 178 10.64 -7.71 -2.95
CA TYR A 178 9.67 -7.65 -4.04
C TYR A 178 9.50 -9.00 -4.74
N ARG A 179 10.60 -9.65 -5.14
CA ARG A 179 10.55 -10.93 -5.85
C ARG A 179 9.96 -12.05 -5.00
N ARG A 180 10.21 -12.06 -3.69
CA ARG A 180 9.58 -13.04 -2.77
C ARG A 180 8.05 -12.90 -2.74
N ALA A 181 7.53 -11.69 -2.85
CA ALA A 181 6.09 -11.41 -2.77
C ALA A 181 5.38 -11.45 -4.12
N TYR A 182 6.01 -10.89 -5.15
CA TYR A 182 5.38 -10.59 -6.44
C TYR A 182 5.97 -11.43 -7.59
N GLY A 183 7.01 -12.22 -7.32
CA GLY A 183 7.62 -13.11 -8.30
C GLY A 183 6.70 -14.24 -8.77
N PRO A 184 6.91 -14.76 -9.99
CA PRO A 184 7.77 -14.26 -11.06
C PRO A 184 7.34 -12.87 -11.59
N ALA A 185 8.28 -11.92 -11.63
CA ALA A 185 8.07 -10.54 -12.10
C ALA A 185 9.39 -9.89 -12.56
N GLY A 186 9.29 -9.02 -13.56
CA GLY A 186 10.43 -8.36 -14.19
C GLY A 186 10.82 -7.03 -13.52
N VAL A 187 11.94 -6.47 -13.97
CA VAL A 187 12.45 -5.16 -13.51
C VAL A 187 11.46 -4.03 -13.80
N ASP A 188 10.67 -4.15 -14.86
CA ASP A 188 9.69 -3.12 -15.24
C ASP A 188 8.52 -3.04 -14.27
N ASP A 189 8.07 -4.18 -13.76
CA ASP A 189 7.08 -4.24 -12.69
C ASP A 189 7.68 -3.69 -11.39
N PHE A 190 8.91 -4.09 -11.06
CA PHE A 190 9.59 -3.62 -9.86
C PHE A 190 9.82 -2.10 -9.85
N ALA A 191 10.20 -1.53 -10.99
CA ALA A 191 10.36 -0.09 -11.16
C ALA A 191 9.03 0.64 -10.95
N ALA A 192 7.94 0.13 -11.54
CA ALA A 192 6.61 0.70 -11.37
C ALA A 192 6.08 0.57 -9.94
N TRP A 193 6.31 -0.58 -9.30
CA TRP A 193 5.88 -0.86 -7.94
C TRP A 193 6.66 -0.03 -6.92
N SER A 194 7.99 0.00 -6.99
CA SER A 194 8.81 0.74 -6.03
C SER A 194 8.74 2.25 -6.26
N GLY A 195 8.64 2.67 -7.53
CA GLY A 195 8.84 4.04 -7.98
C GLY A 195 10.31 4.45 -8.09
N LEU A 196 11.25 3.49 -7.97
CA LEU A 196 12.66 3.76 -8.22
C LEU A 196 12.92 3.98 -9.72
N PRO A 197 13.78 4.95 -10.08
CA PRO A 197 14.18 5.13 -11.47
C PRO A 197 15.02 3.92 -11.93
N LYS A 198 14.74 3.42 -13.14
CA LYS A 198 15.38 2.21 -13.70
C LYS A 198 16.92 2.23 -13.67
N ARG A 199 17.55 3.41 -13.72
CA ARG A 199 19.01 3.57 -13.60
C ARG A 199 19.61 3.05 -12.29
N LEU A 200 18.79 2.93 -11.23
CA LEU A 200 19.18 2.36 -9.93
C LEU A 200 18.95 0.85 -9.84
N LEU A 201 18.42 0.23 -10.89
CA LEU A 201 17.95 -1.17 -10.90
C LEU A 201 18.81 -2.06 -11.79
N ARG A 202 20.11 -1.75 -11.88
CA ARG A 202 21.08 -2.53 -12.65
C ARG A 202 21.59 -3.72 -11.83
N ASP A 203 21.94 -4.79 -12.53
CA ASP A 203 22.60 -5.97 -11.96
C ASP A 203 21.86 -6.61 -10.77
N LEU A 204 20.52 -6.55 -10.79
CA LEU A 204 19.68 -7.18 -9.78
C LEU A 204 19.79 -8.71 -9.90
N PRO A 205 19.96 -9.42 -8.78
CA PRO A 205 20.19 -10.87 -8.79
C PRO A 205 18.93 -11.63 -9.21
N GLU A 206 19.11 -12.83 -9.73
CA GLU A 206 17.99 -13.76 -9.80
C GLU A 206 17.53 -14.17 -8.39
N VAL A 207 16.22 -14.26 -8.24
CA VAL A 207 15.56 -14.70 -6.99
C VAL A 207 14.65 -15.83 -7.36
N ALA A 208 14.90 -17.00 -6.75
CA ALA A 208 14.10 -18.20 -6.95
C ALA A 208 12.66 -17.99 -6.44
N HIS A 209 11.73 -18.72 -7.07
CA HIS A 209 10.30 -18.68 -6.72
C HIS A 209 9.84 -20.07 -6.38
N ASP A 210 9.02 -20.17 -5.34
CA ASP A 210 8.44 -21.45 -4.97
C ASP A 210 7.34 -21.84 -5.97
N PRO A 211 7.39 -23.06 -6.52
CA PRO A 211 6.33 -23.56 -7.38
C PRO A 211 5.00 -23.65 -6.61
N ALA A 212 3.90 -23.46 -7.34
CA ALA A 212 2.56 -23.62 -6.81
C ALA A 212 1.58 -24.02 -7.92
N GLU A 213 0.54 -24.74 -7.51
CA GLU A 213 -0.62 -25.07 -8.34
C GLU A 213 -1.87 -24.33 -7.84
N PRO A 214 -2.85 -24.10 -8.71
CA PRO A 214 -4.19 -23.66 -8.31
C PRO A 214 -4.78 -24.57 -7.23
N VAL A 215 -5.46 -23.99 -6.24
CA VAL A 215 -6.08 -24.73 -5.13
C VAL A 215 -7.57 -24.39 -4.96
N GLY A 216 -8.17 -23.72 -5.95
CA GLY A 216 -9.54 -23.20 -5.86
C GLY A 216 -9.66 -22.00 -4.94
N ALA A 217 -8.60 -21.21 -4.78
CA ALA A 217 -8.61 -20.06 -3.87
C ALA A 217 -9.44 -18.91 -4.47
N VAL A 218 -10.46 -18.46 -3.73
CA VAL A 218 -11.34 -17.34 -4.09
C VAL A 218 -11.16 -16.20 -3.10
N ARG A 219 -10.94 -14.96 -3.57
CA ARG A 219 -10.78 -13.78 -2.72
C ARG A 219 -11.56 -12.58 -3.24
N MET A 220 -12.33 -11.94 -2.35
CA MET A 220 -12.97 -10.65 -2.61
C MET A 220 -12.05 -9.54 -2.09
N LEU A 221 -11.22 -9.01 -2.98
CA LEU A 221 -10.21 -8.01 -2.66
C LEU A 221 -10.81 -6.60 -2.67
N GLY A 222 -10.41 -5.80 -1.70
CA GLY A 222 -10.76 -4.38 -1.63
C GLY A 222 -10.08 -3.55 -2.72
N HIS A 223 -10.40 -2.26 -2.77
CA HIS A 223 -9.64 -1.35 -3.61
C HIS A 223 -8.20 -1.21 -3.11
N PHE A 224 -7.27 -0.85 -4.01
CA PHE A 224 -5.84 -0.75 -3.70
C PHE A 224 -5.18 -2.01 -3.10
N ASP A 225 -5.72 -3.21 -3.35
CA ASP A 225 -5.04 -4.44 -2.91
C ASP A 225 -3.70 -4.63 -3.64
N THR A 226 -2.67 -5.06 -2.90
CA THR A 226 -1.32 -5.22 -3.44
C THR A 226 -1.22 -6.26 -4.57
N TYR A 227 -2.21 -7.16 -4.71
CA TYR A 227 -2.23 -8.20 -5.74
C TYR A 227 -2.09 -7.65 -7.16
N LEU A 228 -2.76 -6.54 -7.48
CA LEU A 228 -2.62 -5.89 -8.78
C LEU A 228 -1.67 -4.69 -8.75
N LEU A 229 -1.47 -4.04 -7.59
CA LEU A 229 -0.53 -2.91 -7.48
C LEU A 229 0.93 -3.32 -7.55
N GLY A 230 1.23 -4.60 -7.32
CA GLY A 230 2.55 -5.18 -7.49
C GLY A 230 3.09 -5.10 -8.92
N TYR A 231 2.22 -4.90 -9.92
CA TYR A 231 2.58 -5.09 -11.33
C TYR A 231 2.30 -3.84 -12.17
N ARG A 232 3.22 -3.57 -13.09
CA ARG A 232 3.01 -2.62 -14.19
C ARG A 232 2.08 -3.24 -15.21
N ASP A 233 2.40 -4.45 -15.65
CA ASP A 233 1.55 -5.23 -16.54
C ASP A 233 0.70 -6.21 -15.74
N ARG A 234 -0.62 -5.99 -15.82
CA ARG A 234 -1.62 -6.80 -15.12
C ARG A 234 -2.29 -7.82 -16.02
N SER A 235 -1.96 -7.85 -17.32
CA SER A 235 -2.60 -8.68 -18.34
C SER A 235 -2.60 -10.17 -18.00
N LEU A 236 -1.60 -10.62 -17.24
CA LEU A 236 -1.53 -12.01 -16.77
C LEU A 236 -2.69 -12.37 -15.83
N ALA A 237 -3.05 -11.48 -14.91
CA ALA A 237 -4.10 -11.71 -13.92
C ALA A 237 -5.47 -11.17 -14.37
N LEU A 238 -5.47 -10.10 -15.16
CA LEU A 238 -6.65 -9.36 -15.55
C LEU A 238 -6.68 -9.24 -17.07
N GLU A 239 -7.66 -9.88 -17.70
CA GLU A 239 -7.84 -9.83 -19.14
C GLU A 239 -7.97 -8.36 -19.62
N PRO A 240 -7.25 -7.95 -20.67
CA PRO A 240 -7.24 -6.56 -21.14
C PRO A 240 -8.61 -5.97 -21.43
N GLY A 241 -9.57 -6.77 -21.92
CA GLY A 241 -10.95 -6.33 -22.21
C GLY A 241 -11.72 -5.85 -20.97
N PHE A 242 -11.40 -6.40 -19.79
CA PHE A 242 -12.03 -6.01 -18.52
C PHE A 242 -11.21 -4.99 -17.72
N ALA A 243 -10.01 -4.63 -18.19
CA ALA A 243 -9.14 -3.68 -17.50
C ALA A 243 -9.84 -2.35 -17.16
N PRO A 244 -10.67 -1.72 -18.03
CA PRO A 244 -11.38 -0.48 -17.70
C PRO A 244 -12.37 -0.60 -16.54
N LEU A 245 -12.87 -1.80 -16.23
CA LEU A 245 -13.80 -2.03 -15.10
C LEU A 245 -13.07 -2.08 -13.75
N VAL A 246 -11.80 -2.49 -13.77
CA VAL A 246 -10.97 -2.65 -12.56
C VAL A 246 -10.03 -1.45 -12.38
N GLN A 247 -9.52 -0.88 -13.47
CA GLN A 247 -8.51 0.18 -13.47
C GLN A 247 -9.14 1.49 -13.97
N THR A 248 -9.93 2.14 -13.13
CA THR A 248 -10.77 3.28 -13.52
C THR A 248 -10.02 4.62 -13.65
N GLY A 249 -8.69 4.58 -13.77
CA GLY A 249 -7.83 5.76 -13.84
C GLY A 249 -7.36 6.28 -12.48
N GLY A 250 -6.41 7.24 -12.50
CA GLY A 250 -5.88 7.86 -11.29
C GLY A 250 -5.11 6.93 -10.33
N GLY A 251 -4.75 5.73 -10.79
CA GLY A 251 -4.19 4.68 -9.93
C GLY A 251 -5.22 3.94 -9.06
N PHE A 252 -6.52 4.21 -9.26
CA PHE A 252 -7.60 3.52 -8.56
C PHE A 252 -7.77 2.09 -9.08
N LEU A 253 -7.97 1.15 -8.16
CA LEU A 253 -8.32 -0.23 -8.45
C LEU A 253 -9.65 -0.55 -7.80
N THR A 254 -10.67 -0.86 -8.59
CA THR A 254 -11.98 -1.27 -8.13
C THR A 254 -11.88 -2.57 -7.31
N PRO A 255 -12.67 -2.74 -6.23
CA PRO A 255 -12.77 -4.02 -5.55
C PRO A 255 -13.15 -5.13 -6.54
N HIS A 256 -12.43 -6.24 -6.47
CA HIS A 256 -12.49 -7.30 -7.49
C HIS A 256 -12.36 -8.68 -6.87
N VAL A 257 -12.86 -9.67 -7.61
CA VAL A 257 -12.81 -11.09 -7.24
C VAL A 257 -11.65 -11.74 -7.96
N VAL A 258 -10.84 -12.47 -7.22
CA VAL A 258 -9.74 -13.29 -7.75
C VAL A 258 -10.04 -14.77 -7.50
N VAL A 259 -9.95 -15.58 -8.56
CA VAL A 259 -10.06 -17.06 -8.51
C VAL A 259 -8.78 -17.65 -9.08
N ASP A 260 -8.01 -18.36 -8.24
CA ASP A 260 -6.70 -18.93 -8.58
C ASP A 260 -5.76 -17.95 -9.34
N GLY A 261 -5.91 -16.67 -8.99
CA GLY A 261 -5.08 -15.56 -9.43
C GLY A 261 -5.60 -14.83 -10.68
N ARG A 262 -6.69 -15.32 -11.28
CA ARG A 262 -7.39 -14.58 -12.33
C ARG A 262 -8.44 -13.67 -11.73
N VAL A 263 -8.48 -12.42 -12.18
CA VAL A 263 -9.54 -11.48 -11.85
C VAL A 263 -10.77 -11.81 -12.69
N VAL A 264 -11.88 -12.17 -12.05
CA VAL A 264 -13.07 -12.72 -12.73
C VAL A 264 -14.35 -11.90 -12.52
N ALA A 265 -14.33 -10.91 -11.63
CA ALA A 265 -15.46 -10.04 -11.37
C ALA A 265 -15.02 -8.74 -10.69
N THR A 266 -15.87 -7.71 -10.74
CA THR A 266 -15.84 -6.61 -9.76
C THR A 266 -16.93 -6.82 -8.70
N TRP A 267 -16.75 -6.22 -7.53
CA TRP A 267 -17.78 -6.24 -6.49
C TRP A 267 -17.86 -4.89 -5.77
N ARG A 268 -18.99 -4.66 -5.11
CA ARG A 268 -19.19 -3.53 -4.18
C ARG A 268 -20.13 -3.94 -3.06
N ARG A 269 -20.06 -3.24 -1.92
CA ARG A 269 -21.09 -3.36 -0.89
C ARG A 269 -22.41 -2.78 -1.42
N ALA A 270 -23.52 -3.47 -1.16
CA ALA A 270 -24.86 -3.03 -1.52
C ALA A 270 -25.85 -3.47 -0.43
N GLY A 271 -26.44 -2.50 0.27
CA GLY A 271 -27.30 -2.79 1.42
C GLY A 271 -26.56 -3.59 2.49
N ASP A 272 -27.16 -4.73 2.87
CA ASP A 272 -26.61 -5.71 3.82
C ASP A 272 -25.86 -6.86 3.14
N GLY A 273 -25.41 -6.70 1.89
CA GLY A 273 -24.67 -7.73 1.16
C GLY A 273 -23.72 -7.15 0.12
N PHE A 274 -23.50 -7.90 -0.94
CA PHE A 274 -22.56 -7.57 -2.01
C PHE A 274 -23.22 -7.65 -3.38
N GLU A 275 -23.01 -6.61 -4.19
CA GLU A 275 -23.29 -6.65 -5.63
C GLU A 275 -22.02 -7.10 -6.35
N VAL A 276 -22.14 -8.11 -7.21
CA VAL A 276 -21.03 -8.69 -7.97
C VAL A 276 -21.36 -8.65 -9.46
N ARG A 277 -20.40 -8.15 -10.25
CA ARG A 277 -20.47 -8.11 -11.71
C ARG A 277 -19.41 -9.08 -12.28
N PRO A 278 -19.81 -10.30 -12.67
CA PRO A 278 -18.88 -11.27 -13.26
C PRO A 278 -18.47 -10.86 -14.68
N PHE A 279 -17.27 -11.28 -15.07
CA PHE A 279 -16.73 -11.08 -16.42
C PHE A 279 -17.05 -12.24 -17.37
N GLY A 280 -17.60 -13.33 -16.83
CA GLY A 280 -18.03 -14.52 -17.54
C GLY A 280 -18.89 -15.37 -16.60
N ASP A 281 -18.54 -16.64 -16.45
CA ASP A 281 -19.23 -17.54 -15.51
C ASP A 281 -19.19 -17.03 -14.07
N ARG A 282 -20.27 -17.30 -13.32
CA ARG A 282 -20.37 -16.89 -11.92
C ARG A 282 -19.44 -17.75 -11.06
N PRO A 283 -18.45 -17.17 -10.36
CA PRO A 283 -17.63 -17.91 -9.42
C PRO A 283 -18.45 -18.32 -8.18
N ASP A 284 -18.09 -19.42 -7.53
CA ASP A 284 -18.63 -19.74 -6.20
C ASP A 284 -17.99 -18.82 -5.15
N LEU A 285 -18.78 -17.86 -4.66
CA LEU A 285 -18.35 -16.89 -3.66
C LEU A 285 -18.88 -17.17 -2.27
N ARG A 286 -19.63 -18.26 -2.04
CA ARG A 286 -20.40 -18.45 -0.80
C ARG A 286 -19.54 -18.34 0.46
N ARG A 287 -18.39 -19.02 0.46
CA ARG A 287 -17.47 -19.02 1.61
C ARG A 287 -16.77 -17.68 1.80
N GLU A 288 -16.31 -17.07 0.70
CA GLU A 288 -15.58 -15.79 0.74
C GLU A 288 -16.50 -14.61 1.12
N ALA A 289 -17.74 -14.60 0.62
CA ALA A 289 -18.75 -13.60 0.98
C ALA A 289 -19.18 -13.71 2.44
N ALA A 290 -19.31 -14.93 2.98
CA ALA A 290 -19.58 -15.14 4.40
C ALA A 290 -18.43 -14.65 5.29
N ASP A 291 -17.18 -14.91 4.90
CA ASP A 291 -15.99 -14.39 5.60
C ASP A 291 -15.93 -12.86 5.58
N LEU A 292 -16.16 -12.25 4.41
CA LEU A 292 -16.19 -10.80 4.25
C LEU A 292 -17.34 -10.15 5.02
N GLY A 293 -18.54 -10.75 4.98
CA GLY A 293 -19.72 -10.28 5.70
C GLY A 293 -19.48 -10.27 7.20
N ARG A 294 -18.96 -11.38 7.76
CA ARG A 294 -18.55 -11.46 9.17
C ARG A 294 -17.58 -10.35 9.54
N PHE A 295 -16.55 -10.13 8.72
CA PHE A 295 -15.54 -9.11 8.98
C PHE A 295 -16.09 -7.68 8.95
N LEU A 296 -17.01 -7.40 8.03
CA LEU A 296 -17.61 -6.07 7.87
C LEU A 296 -18.84 -5.84 8.77
N GLY A 297 -19.33 -6.86 9.46
CA GLY A 297 -20.56 -6.78 10.26
C GLY A 297 -21.81 -6.60 9.40
N VAL A 298 -21.87 -7.29 8.25
CA VAL A 298 -23.01 -7.27 7.31
C VAL A 298 -23.38 -8.69 6.88
N GLY A 299 -24.54 -8.86 6.28
CA GLY A 299 -24.95 -10.09 5.62
C GLY A 299 -24.02 -10.51 4.46
N ALA A 300 -24.24 -11.73 3.96
CA ALA A 300 -23.42 -12.35 2.93
C ALA A 300 -24.17 -12.53 1.60
N ASP A 301 -25.31 -11.85 1.44
CA ASP A 301 -26.16 -11.98 0.26
C ASP A 301 -25.46 -11.45 -0.99
N LEU A 302 -25.60 -12.19 -2.09
CA LEU A 302 -24.97 -11.88 -3.36
C LEU A 302 -26.04 -11.47 -4.38
N THR A 303 -25.97 -10.23 -4.82
CA THR A 303 -26.73 -9.74 -5.97
C THR A 303 -25.85 -9.77 -7.21
N TRP A 304 -26.28 -10.44 -8.26
CA TRP A 304 -25.54 -10.58 -9.51
C TRP A 304 -26.04 -9.58 -10.55
N ARG A 305 -25.12 -8.84 -11.17
CA ARG A 305 -25.43 -7.83 -12.18
C ARG A 305 -24.67 -8.05 -13.49
#